data_AF-A0A7V8JKA2-F1
#
_entry.id   AF-A0A7V8JKA2-F1
#
_cell.length_a   1.000
_cell.length_b   1.000
_cell.length_c   1.000
_cell.angle_alpha   90.00
_cell.angle_beta   90.00
_cell.angle_gamma   90.00
#
_symmetry.space_group_name_H-M   'P 1'
#
loop_
_entity.id
_entity.type
_entity.pdbx_description
1 polymer ?
#
loop_
_entity_poly.entity_id
_entity_poly.type
_entity_poly.pdbx_seq_one_letter_code
_entity_poly.pdbx_strand_id
1 'polypeptide(L)' 'MPRLPVLSDDEAVGLLNALNYFGHALDADTCQTLTGLAQAQMQALHARLQEALIDPPPR' A
#
# COMPACT_ATOMS: atom_id res chain seq x y z
N MET A 1 4.95 19.44 -8.88
CA MET A 1 4.31 18.12 -9.00
C MET A 1 2.82 18.31 -8.77
N PRO A 2 1.93 17.72 -9.59
CA PRO A 2 0.50 17.75 -9.32
C PRO A 2 0.23 17.13 -7.95
N ARG A 3 -0.62 17.78 -7.13
CA ARG A 3 -1.05 17.24 -5.85
C ARG A 3 -1.99 16.07 -6.13
N LEU A 4 -1.68 14.89 -5.58
CA LEU A 4 -2.59 13.76 -5.65
C LEU A 4 -3.89 14.10 -4.89
N PRO A 5 -5.05 13.65 -5.38
CA PRO A 5 -6.30 13.80 -4.65
C PRO A 5 -6.21 13.09 -3.29
N VAL A 6 -6.85 13.66 -2.28
CA VAL A 6 -6.97 13.04 -0.96
C VAL A 6 -7.97 11.90 -1.08
N LEU A 7 -7.57 10.70 -0.68
CA LEU A 7 -8.44 9.53 -0.62
C LEU A 7 -9.44 9.67 0.54
N SER A 8 -10.67 9.21 0.34
CA SER A 8 -11.58 8.92 1.44
C SER A 8 -11.07 7.75 2.29
N ASP A 9 -11.61 7.59 3.50
CA ASP A 9 -11.22 6.50 4.40
C ASP A 9 -11.49 5.11 3.76
N ASP A 10 -12.62 4.95 3.07
CA ASP A 10 -12.97 3.71 2.37
C ASP A 10 -12.02 3.41 1.21
N GLU A 11 -11.64 4.42 0.44
CA GLU A 11 -10.66 4.28 -0.65
C GLU A 11 -9.27 3.94 -0.10
N ALA A 12 -8.87 4.53 1.02
CA ALA A 12 -7.61 4.22 1.69
C ALA A 12 -7.60 2.77 2.19
N VAL A 13 -8.66 2.31 2.85
CA VAL A 13 -8.81 0.92 3.31
C VAL A 13 -8.81 -0.06 2.14
N GLY A 14 -9.52 0.26 1.05
CA GLY A 14 -9.52 -0.55 -0.17
C GLY A 14 -8.13 -0.69 -0.80
N LEU A 15 -7.39 0.41 -0.89
CA LEU A 15 -6.02 0.42 -1.40
C LEU A 15 -5.09 -0.44 -0.53
N LEU A 16 -5.21 -0.36 0.79
CA LEU A 16 -4.38 -1.14 1.71
C LEU A 16 -4.66 -2.64 1.61
N ASN A 17 -5.93 -3.02 1.50
CA ASN A 17 -6.30 -4.41 1.29
C ASN A 17 -5.74 -4.94 -0.04
N ALA A 18 -5.75 -4.12 -1.10
CA ALA A 18 -5.13 -4.49 -2.38
C ALA A 18 -3.61 -4.65 -2.25
N LEU A 19 -2.92 -3.73 -1.56
CA LEU A 19 -1.48 -3.82 -1.31
C LEU A 19 -1.13 -5.05 -0.45
N ASN A 20 -1.96 -5.37 0.55
CA ASN A 20 -1.82 -6.56 1.37
C ASN A 20 -1.96 -7.84 0.51
N TYR A 21 -2.95 -7.87 -0.38
CA TYR A 21 -3.14 -8.97 -1.33
C TYR A 21 -1.92 -9.12 -2.24
N PHE A 22 -1.38 -8.03 -2.79
CA PHE A 22 -0.18 -8.09 -3.62
C PHE A 22 1.06 -8.54 -2.85
N GLY A 23 1.24 -8.07 -1.62
CA GLY A 23 2.39 -8.42 -0.78
C GLY A 23 2.40 -9.89 -0.32
N HIS A 24 1.22 -10.50 -0.13
CA HIS A 24 1.10 -11.83 0.49
C HIS A 24 0.53 -12.93 -0.41
N ALA A 25 -0.36 -12.62 -1.34
CA ALA A 25 -1.13 -13.61 -2.08
C ALA A 25 -0.59 -13.90 -3.48
N LEU A 26 0.29 -13.06 -4.03
CA LEU A 26 0.90 -13.25 -5.34
C LEU A 26 2.37 -13.65 -5.22
N ASP A 27 2.85 -14.36 -6.24
CA ASP A 27 4.28 -14.60 -6.41
C ASP A 27 5.03 -13.30 -6.74
N ALA A 28 6.35 -13.34 -6.58
CA ALA A 28 7.21 -12.16 -6.71
C ALA A 28 7.16 -11.52 -8.12
N ASP A 29 7.10 -12.34 -9.17
CA ASP A 29 7.07 -11.85 -10.57
C ASP A 29 5.74 -11.16 -10.86
N THR A 30 4.62 -11.75 -10.44
CA THR A 30 3.30 -11.16 -10.59
C THR A 30 3.17 -9.86 -9.77
N CYS A 31 3.67 -9.85 -8.54
CA CYS A 31 3.70 -8.63 -7.71
C CYS A 31 4.52 -7.51 -8.39
N GLN A 32 5.71 -7.84 -8.90
CA GLN A 32 6.57 -6.87 -9.58
C GLN A 32 5.94 -6.34 -10.87
N THR A 33 5.27 -7.20 -11.64
CA THR A 33 4.58 -6.82 -12.88
C THR A 33 3.45 -5.83 -12.63
N LEU A 34 2.62 -6.06 -11.59
CA LEU A 34 1.43 -5.25 -11.33
C LEU A 34 1.74 -3.93 -10.62
N THR A 35 2.77 -3.91 -9.79
CA THR A 35 3.04 -2.77 -8.89
C THR A 35 4.32 -2.02 -9.23
N GLY A 36 5.20 -2.61 -10.05
CA GLY A 36 6.56 -2.12 -10.28
C GLY A 36 7.50 -2.33 -9.09
N LEU A 37 7.03 -2.94 -8.00
CA LEU A 37 7.77 -3.16 -6.77
C LEU A 37 8.02 -4.65 -6.54
N ALA A 38 9.23 -4.99 -6.12
CA ALA A 38 9.51 -6.33 -5.64
C ALA A 38 8.63 -6.65 -4.43
N GLN A 39 8.26 -7.93 -4.23
CA GLN A 39 7.38 -8.34 -3.14
C GLN A 39 7.83 -7.83 -1.75
N ALA A 40 9.13 -7.86 -1.47
CA ALA A 40 9.69 -7.33 -0.22
C ALA A 40 9.47 -5.81 -0.05
N GLN A 41 9.56 -5.04 -1.15
CA GLN A 41 9.29 -3.60 -1.12
C GLN A 41 7.80 -3.32 -0.91
N MET A 42 6.93 -4.16 -1.46
CA MET A 42 5.48 -4.09 -1.26
C MET A 42 5.11 -4.37 0.21
N GLN A 43 5.67 -5.42 0.80
CA GLN A 43 5.48 -5.74 2.22
C GLN A 43 5.97 -4.62 3.14
N ALA A 44 7.13 -4.04 2.84
CA ALA A 44 7.66 -2.90 3.59
C ALA A 44 6.75 -1.65 3.49
N LEU A 45 6.18 -1.39 2.30
CA LEU A 45 5.21 -0.30 2.11
C LEU A 45 3.94 -0.55 2.91
N HIS A 46 3.39 -1.76 2.86
CA HIS A 46 2.20 -2.15 3.61
C HIS A 46 2.39 -1.93 5.13
N ALA A 47 3.51 -2.39 5.69
CA ALA A 47 3.82 -2.20 7.11
C ALA A 47 3.85 -0.72 7.53
N ARG A 48 4.51 0.14 6.72
CA ARG A 48 4.58 1.59 6.98
C ARG A 48 3.21 2.27 6.94
N LEU A 49 2.35 1.85 6.00
CA LEU A 49 1.01 2.42 5.90
C LEU A 49 0.14 1.98 7.08
N GLN A 50 0.26 0.73 7.50
CA GLN A 50 -0.44 0.23 8.68
C GLN A 50 -0.03 1.01 9.95
N GLU A 51 1.26 1.27 10.14
CA GLU A 51 1.75 2.12 11.25
C GLU A 51 1.17 3.54 11.19
N ALA A 52 1.19 4.18 10.02
CA ALA A 52 0.68 5.55 9.84
C ALA A 52 -0.83 5.69 10.06
N LEU A 53 -1.59 4.60 9.94
CA LEU A 53 -3.03 4.61 10.24
C LEU A 53 -3.32 4.34 11.71
N ILE A 54 -2.46 3.58 12.39
CA ILE A 54 -2.58 3.34 13.83
C ILE A 54 -2.18 4.60 14.61
N ASP A 55 -1.18 5.34 14.13
CA ASP A 55 -0.70 6.59 14.71
C ASP A 55 -0.61 7.70 13.63
N PRO A 56 -1.75 8.32 13.27
CA PRO A 56 -1.77 9.36 12.24
C PRO A 56 -1.01 10.61 12.75
N PRO A 57 -0.08 11.17 11.96
CA PRO A 57 0.68 12.34 12.38
C PRO A 57 -0.25 13.52 12.70
N PRO A 58 0.12 14.39 13.66
CA PRO A 58 -0.70 15.55 14.01
C PRO A 58 -0.90 16.44 12.78
N ARG A 59 -2.16 16.82 12.54
CA ARG A 59 -2.60 17.63 11.40
C ARG A 59 -2.03 19.05 11.42
#